data_AF-A0A832A3U6-F1
#
_entry.id   AF-A0A832A3U6-F1
#
_cell.length_a   1.000
_cell.length_b   1.000
_cell.length_c   1.000
_cell.angle_alpha   90.00
_cell.angle_beta   90.00
_cell.angle_gamma   90.00
#
_symmetry.space_group_name_H-M   'P 1'
#
loop_
_entity.id
_entity.type
_entity.pdbx_description
1 polymer ?
#
loop_
_entity_poly.entity_id
_entity_poly.type
_entity_poly.pdbx_seq_one_letter_code
_entity_poly.pdbx_strand_id
1 'polypeptide(L)'
;MDTETIIFASLTLGALIWNGVAGMMIYNYLKKRGEKVNFMWLKAYGPRYANRYKALTCQETGSIGALYYHYLFSINLALVFGLITVLVHRL
;
A
#
# COMPACT_ATOMS: atom_id res chain seq x y z
N MET A 1 -12.13 -11.73 23.75
CA MET A 1 -11.99 -11.10 22.42
C MET A 1 -13.31 -11.31 21.72
N ASP A 2 -14.05 -10.23 21.57
CA ASP A 2 -15.38 -10.23 20.99
C ASP A 2 -15.30 -10.65 19.51
N THR A 3 -16.32 -11.37 19.01
CA THR A 3 -16.36 -11.88 17.63
C THR A 3 -16.15 -10.77 16.60
N GLU A 4 -16.65 -9.57 16.91
CA GLU A 4 -16.48 -8.36 16.10
C GLU A 4 -15.00 -7.96 15.99
N THR A 5 -14.27 -7.98 17.11
CA THR A 5 -12.83 -7.70 17.13
C THR A 5 -12.04 -8.67 16.26
N ILE A 6 -12.44 -9.95 16.24
CA ILE A 6 -11.79 -10.99 15.41
C ILE A 6 -12.02 -10.72 13.92
N ILE A 7 -13.23 -10.32 13.52
CA ILE A 7 -13.56 -9.99 12.13
C ILE A 7 -12.73 -8.78 11.65
N PHE A 8 -12.68 -7.70 12.44
CA PHE A 8 -11.89 -6.51 12.10
C PHE A 8 -10.38 -6.79 12.09
N ALA A 9 -9.88 -7.60 13.01
CA ALA A 9 -8.47 -8.02 13.02
C ALA A 9 -8.12 -8.82 11.75
N SER A 10 -9.01 -9.71 11.31
CA SER A 10 -8.84 -10.49 10.09
C SER A 10 -8.81 -9.61 8.83
N LEU A 11 -9.74 -8.66 8.71
CA LEU A 11 -9.74 -7.68 7.62
C LEU A 11 -8.47 -6.83 7.60
N THR A 12 -8.00 -6.40 8.78
CA THR A 12 -6.79 -5.60 8.92
C THR A 12 -5.56 -6.37 8.44
N LEU A 13 -5.43 -7.64 8.82
CA LEU A 13 -4.37 -8.52 8.32
C LEU A 13 -4.44 -8.70 6.79
N GLY A 14 -5.64 -8.91 6.24
CA GLY A 14 -5.85 -8.99 4.79
C GLY A 14 -5.43 -7.72 4.06
N ALA A 15 -5.79 -6.55 4.59
CA ALA A 15 -5.41 -5.25 4.03
C ALA A 15 -3.88 -5.02 4.08
N LEU A 16 -3.22 -5.44 5.16
CA LEU A 16 -1.75 -5.37 5.28
C LEU A 16 -1.06 -6.24 4.23
N ILE A 17 -1.55 -7.47 4.03
CA ILE A 17 -1.02 -8.38 3.00
C ILE A 17 -1.22 -7.76 1.61
N TRP A 18 -2.42 -7.26 1.31
CA TRP A 18 -2.72 -6.61 0.03
C TRP A 18 -1.83 -5.39 -0.23
N ASN A 19 -1.61 -4.55 0.80
CA ASN A 19 -0.72 -3.40 0.72
C ASN A 19 0.74 -3.84 0.45
N GLY A 20 1.18 -4.93 1.10
CA GLY A 20 2.48 -5.54 0.85
C GLY A 20 2.64 -6.05 -0.58
N VAL A 21 1.61 -6.71 -1.14
CA VAL A 21 1.60 -7.20 -2.53
C VAL A 21 1.61 -6.03 -3.52
N ALA A 22 0.79 -5.01 -3.31
CA ALA A 22 0.78 -3.80 -4.15
C ALA A 22 2.13 -3.08 -4.12
N GLY A 23 2.74 -2.96 -2.94
CA GLY A 23 4.09 -2.43 -2.77
C GLY A 23 5.15 -3.27 -3.49
N MET A 24 5.07 -4.60 -3.42
CA MET A 24 5.97 -5.49 -4.17
C MET A 24 5.78 -5.39 -5.68
N MET A 25 4.56 -5.23 -6.19
CA MET A 25 4.32 -5.02 -7.62
C MET A 25 4.94 -3.70 -8.11
N ILE A 26 4.75 -2.61 -7.36
CA ILE A 26 5.40 -1.31 -7.65
C ILE A 26 6.92 -1.46 -7.62
N TYR A 27 7.46 -2.13 -6.58
CA TYR A 27 8.89 -2.40 -6.46
C TYR A 27 9.43 -3.17 -7.67
N ASN A 28 8.75 -4.25 -8.07
CA ASN A 28 9.19 -5.08 -9.19
C ASN A 28 9.10 -4.32 -10.52
N TYR A 29 8.11 -3.44 -10.67
CA TYR A 29 7.98 -2.56 -11.83
C TYR A 29 9.12 -1.54 -11.92
N LEU A 30 9.44 -0.84 -10.83
CA LEU A 30 10.59 0.08 -10.81
C LEU A 30 11.92 -0.67 -10.99
N LYS A 31 12.08 -1.84 -10.35
CA LYS A 31 13.28 -2.67 -10.47
C LYS A 31 13.51 -3.14 -11.91
N LYS A 32 12.46 -3.57 -12.62
CA LYS A 32 12.53 -3.95 -14.03
C LYS A 32 13.00 -2.81 -14.94
N ARG A 33 12.78 -1.56 -14.53
CA ARG A 33 13.21 -0.36 -15.27
C ARG A 33 14.56 0.21 -14.81
N GLY A 34 15.30 -0.54 -13.99
CA GLY A 34 16.66 -0.18 -13.58
C GLY A 34 16.75 0.87 -12.48
N GLU A 35 15.63 1.26 -11.86
CA GLU A 35 15.67 2.11 -10.67
C GLU A 35 16.30 1.33 -9.50
N LYS A 36 17.25 1.96 -8.79
CA LYS A 36 17.83 1.43 -7.55
C LYS A 36 16.81 1.55 -6.41
N VAL A 37 15.81 0.68 -6.44
CA VAL A 37 14.81 0.54 -5.37
C VAL A 37 15.41 -0.37 -4.32
N ASN A 38 15.49 0.08 -3.07
CA ASN A 38 16.01 -0.74 -1.98
C ASN A 38 14.83 -1.22 -1.11
N PHE A 39 14.77 -2.52 -0.79
CA PHE A 39 13.62 -3.13 -0.11
C PHE A 39 13.33 -2.49 1.26
N MET A 40 14.39 -2.05 1.93
CA MET A 40 14.31 -1.37 3.23
C MET A 40 13.66 0.02 3.12
N TRP A 41 13.84 0.68 1.98
CA TRP A 41 13.21 1.96 1.68
C TRP A 41 11.75 1.79 1.26
N LEU A 42 11.30 0.60 0.88
CA LEU A 42 9.91 0.38 0.49
C LEU A 42 8.93 0.72 1.62
N LYS A 43 9.31 0.37 2.87
CA LYS A 43 8.51 0.65 4.06
C LYS A 43 8.56 2.13 4.48
N ALA A 44 9.72 2.77 4.41
CA ALA A 44 9.92 4.15 4.87
C ALA A 44 9.61 5.21 3.79
N TYR A 45 9.79 4.87 2.52
CA TYR A 45 9.67 5.75 1.35
C TYR A 45 8.64 5.25 0.34
N GLY A 46 7.73 4.39 0.78
CA GLY A 46 6.55 3.97 0.03
C GLY A 46 5.86 5.07 -0.79
N PRO A 47 5.49 6.24 -0.20
CA PRO A 47 4.88 7.34 -0.96
C PRO A 47 5.84 7.97 -1.99
N ARG A 48 7.16 7.97 -1.73
CA ARG A 48 8.16 8.47 -2.69
C ARG A 48 8.28 7.55 -3.90
N TYR A 49 8.24 6.23 -3.70
CA TYR A 49 8.23 5.26 -4.79
C TYR A 49 6.92 5.29 -5.57
N ALA A 50 5.78 5.50 -4.91
CA ALA A 50 4.51 5.71 -5.58
C ALA A 50 4.54 6.95 -6.48
N ASN A 51 5.07 8.08 -5.99
CA ASN A 51 5.24 9.28 -6.81
C ASN A 51 6.20 9.06 -8.00
N ARG A 52 7.28 8.30 -7.83
CA ARG A 52 8.16 7.91 -8.94
C ARG A 52 7.46 7.00 -9.95
N TYR A 53 6.69 6.02 -9.48
CA TYR A 53 5.88 5.16 -10.34
C TYR A 53 4.89 5.98 -11.17
N LYS A 54 4.20 6.95 -10.54
CA LYS A 54 3.31 7.90 -11.21
C LYS A 54 4.05 8.69 -12.28
N ALA A 55 5.21 9.26 -11.97
CA ALA A 55 6.01 10.05 -12.92
C ALA A 55 6.46 9.21 -14.12
N LEU A 56 6.92 7.97 -13.88
CA LEU A 56 7.35 7.07 -14.95
C LEU A 56 6.18 6.59 -15.83
N THR A 57 5.08 6.14 -15.23
CA THR A 57 3.91 5.69 -16.00
C THR A 57 3.28 6.82 -16.80
N CYS A 58 3.25 8.03 -16.24
CA CYS A 58 2.78 9.21 -16.94
C CYS A 58 3.73 9.62 -18.08
N GLN A 59 5.05 9.45 -17.92
CA GLN A 59 6.00 9.70 -19.02
C GLN A 59 5.88 8.68 -20.15
N GLU A 60 5.66 7.40 -19.84
CA GLU A 60 5.67 6.36 -20.86
C GLU A 60 4.34 6.12 -21.53
N THR A 61 3.23 6.23 -20.79
CA THR A 61 1.89 5.90 -21.28
C THR A 61 1.01 7.15 -21.40
N GLY A 62 1.50 8.32 -20.96
CA GLY A 62 0.70 9.56 -20.91
C GLY A 62 -0.36 9.57 -19.81
N SER A 63 -0.46 8.50 -19.00
CA SER A 63 -1.47 8.33 -17.95
C SER A 63 -0.88 7.67 -16.70
N ILE A 64 -1.50 7.93 -15.56
CA ILE A 64 -1.10 7.37 -14.27
C ILE A 64 -1.47 5.88 -14.23
N GLY A 65 -0.50 5.00 -14.02
CA GLY A 65 -0.76 3.57 -13.93
C GLY A 65 -1.70 3.20 -12.77
N ALA A 66 -2.68 2.33 -13.01
CA ALA A 66 -3.70 1.90 -12.04
C ALA A 66 -3.15 1.34 -10.71
N LEU A 67 -1.89 0.86 -10.72
CA LEU A 67 -1.17 0.42 -9.53
C LEU A 67 -0.92 1.55 -8.51
N TYR A 68 -0.81 2.80 -8.97
CA TYR A 68 -0.71 3.95 -8.09
C TYR A 68 -1.97 4.12 -7.24
N TYR A 69 -3.15 3.97 -7.86
CA TYR A 69 -4.43 4.03 -7.17
C TYR A 69 -4.59 2.87 -6.20
N HIS A 70 -4.21 1.65 -6.58
CA HIS A 70 -4.27 0.49 -5.66
C HIS A 70 -3.43 0.71 -4.40
N TYR A 71 -2.22 1.26 -4.55
CA TYR A 71 -1.35 1.53 -3.42
C TYR A 71 -1.89 2.62 -2.49
N LEU A 72 -2.39 3.73 -3.07
CA LEU A 72 -3.02 4.81 -2.31
C LEU A 72 -4.26 4.35 -1.58
N PHE A 73 -5.11 3.58 -2.25
CA PHE A 73 -6.34 3.04 -1.69
C PHE A 73 -6.04 2.06 -0.56
N SER A 74 -5.04 1.19 -0.71
CA SER A 74 -4.59 0.27 0.34
C SER A 74 -4.03 0.97 1.57
N ILE A 75 -3.23 2.03 1.42
CA ILE A 75 -2.72 2.80 2.56
C ILE A 75 -3.85 3.49 3.32
N ASN A 76 -4.78 4.11 2.59
CA ASN A 76 -5.92 4.79 3.22
C ASN A 76 -6.84 3.79 3.92
N LEU A 77 -7.13 2.64 3.28
CA LEU A 77 -7.88 1.55 3.90
C LEU A 77 -7.19 1.05 5.17
N ALA A 78 -5.88 0.80 5.14
CA ALA A 78 -5.14 0.34 6.30
C ALA A 78 -5.19 1.36 7.46
N LEU A 79 -5.09 2.65 7.16
CA LEU A 79 -5.24 3.73 8.16
C LEU A 79 -6.65 3.77 8.75
N VAL A 80 -7.68 3.72 7.90
CA VAL A 80 -9.09 3.77 8.34
C VAL A 80 -9.45 2.55 9.18
N PHE A 81 -9.14 1.34 8.70
CA PHE A 81 -9.40 0.10 9.44
C PHE A 81 -8.57 0.00 10.72
N GLY A 82 -7.31 0.47 10.70
CA GLY A 82 -6.48 0.53 11.90
C GLY A 82 -7.06 1.46 12.96
N LEU A 83 -7.52 2.66 12.55
CA LEU A 83 -8.18 3.62 13.44
C LEU A 83 -9.48 3.07 14.03
N ILE A 84 -10.33 2.45 13.20
CA ILE A 84 -11.59 1.82 13.65
C ILE A 84 -11.29 0.72 14.67
N THR A 85 -10.28 -0.12 14.40
CA THR A 85 -9.90 -1.21 15.31
C THR A 85 -9.43 -0.66 16.65
N VAL A 86 -8.61 0.39 16.67
CA VAL A 86 -8.16 1.04 17.91
C VAL A 86 -9.32 1.70 18.65
N LEU A 87 -10.22 2.37 17.94
CA LEU A 87 -11.42 2.99 18.50
C LEU A 87 -12.36 1.96 19.14
N VAL A 88 -12.66 0.87 18.44
CA VAL A 88 -13.50 -0.23 18.93
C VAL A 88 -12.84 -0.95 20.11
N HIS A 89 -11.53 -1.15 20.09
CA HIS A 89 -10.83 -1.79 21.20
C HIS A 89 -10.71 -0.90 22.46
N ARG A 90 -10.83 0.43 22.29
CA ARG A 90 -10.76 1.42 23.38
C ARG A 90 -12.12 1.82 23.95
N LEU A 91 -13.22 1.54 23.23
CA LEU A 91 -14.60 1.74 23.69
C LEU A 91 -15.05 0.54 24.55
#